data_AF-A0A939DX86-F1
#
_entry.id   AF-A0A939DX86-F1
#
_cell.length_a   1.000
_cell.length_b   1.000
_cell.length_c   1.000
_cell.angle_alpha   90.00
_cell.angle_beta   90.00
_cell.angle_gamma   90.00
#
_symmetry.space_group_name_H-M   'P 1'
#
loop_
_entity.id
_entity.type
_entity.pdbx_description
1 polymer ?
#
loop_
_entity_poly.entity_id
_entity_poly.type
_entity_poly.pdbx_seq_one_letter_code
_entity_poly.pdbx_strand_id
1 'polypeptide(L)'
;MGLLDSIRALLGAKPPAPTAPSSPPTTRVAFRAEVVREPQESAYLDQEDHARLLQPGADGLAPLHFVRRNGALWLAEDTTGKLLNVDNRYLRRLGIWGVKVRGRTLYGGAQRLGPADLIREPDNPHDANAVAIHVEGRMIGYYNKGMAPGLAKLLDAGEPLEAVVISTDPAKVLAARPEVLAHLRRRL
;
A
#
# COMPACT_ATOMS: atom_id res chain seq x y z
N MET A 1 -10.23 65.59 -27.87
CA MET A 1 -9.28 65.94 -28.95
C MET A 1 -7.87 65.84 -28.37
N GLY A 2 -7.00 65.03 -28.98
CA GLY A 2 -5.58 64.79 -28.62
C GLY A 2 -5.39 63.57 -27.72
N LEU A 3 -4.96 62.37 -28.13
CA LEU A 3 -4.01 61.90 -29.16
C LEU A 3 -2.54 62.26 -28.85
N LEU A 4 -1.80 61.26 -28.31
CA LEU A 4 -0.38 60.94 -28.58
C LEU A 4 0.66 62.02 -28.17
N ASP A 5 1.89 61.79 -27.71
CA ASP A 5 2.85 60.70 -27.57
C ASP A 5 3.86 61.21 -26.51
N SER A 6 4.61 60.41 -25.75
CA SER A 6 5.93 59.96 -26.23
C SER A 6 6.74 59.24 -25.13
N ILE A 7 7.25 58.05 -25.46
CA ILE A 7 8.63 57.52 -25.22
C ILE A 7 9.03 57.19 -23.75
N ARG A 8 9.80 56.15 -23.35
CA ARG A 8 10.20 54.79 -23.78
C ARG A 8 11.20 54.30 -22.67
N ALA A 9 11.22 52.98 -22.41
CA ALA A 9 12.34 52.17 -21.88
C ALA A 9 12.74 52.20 -20.38
N LEU A 10 12.40 51.09 -19.71
CA LEU A 10 13.29 50.08 -19.11
C LEU A 10 14.66 50.52 -18.51
N LEU A 11 14.87 50.30 -17.20
CA LEU A 11 15.86 49.36 -16.61
C LEU A 11 16.09 49.61 -15.10
N GLY A 12 15.86 48.56 -14.30
CA GLY A 12 16.69 48.09 -13.18
C GLY A 12 17.03 49.00 -11.99
N ALA A 13 16.34 48.80 -10.86
CA ALA A 13 16.98 48.72 -9.53
C ALA A 13 16.01 48.11 -8.48
N LYS A 14 16.47 47.07 -7.77
CA LYS A 14 15.76 46.39 -6.67
C LYS A 14 15.96 47.18 -5.37
N PRO A 15 14.91 47.55 -4.61
CA PRO A 15 15.09 48.20 -3.31
C PRO A 15 15.58 47.20 -2.23
N PRO A 16 16.45 47.62 -1.30
CA PRO A 16 17.01 46.75 -0.26
C PRO A 16 15.99 46.43 0.86
N ALA A 17 16.19 45.26 1.50
CA ALA A 17 15.33 44.75 2.56
C ALA A 17 15.54 45.48 3.90
N PRO A 18 14.48 45.68 4.72
CA PRO A 18 14.60 46.30 6.04
C PRO A 18 15.19 45.34 7.09
N THR A 19 16.11 45.87 7.89
CA THR A 19 16.74 45.24 9.06
C THR A 19 15.79 45.19 10.27
N ALA A 20 15.74 44.04 10.95
CA ALA A 20 14.94 43.82 12.15
C ALA A 20 15.64 44.36 13.42
N PRO A 21 14.92 44.95 14.40
CA PRO A 21 15.49 45.35 15.69
C PRO A 21 15.66 44.17 16.66
N SER A 22 16.76 44.19 17.42
CA SER A 22 17.12 43.19 18.45
C SER A 22 16.35 43.38 19.77
N SER A 23 16.06 42.28 20.46
CA SER A 23 15.46 42.27 21.81
C SER A 23 16.44 41.69 22.86
N PRO A 24 16.38 42.13 24.14
CA PRO A 24 17.37 41.80 25.18
C PRO A 24 17.20 40.40 25.82
N PRO A 25 18.25 39.86 26.48
CA PRO A 25 18.26 38.48 26.95
C PRO A 25 17.39 38.29 28.21
N THR A 26 16.42 37.38 28.13
CA THR A 26 15.71 36.86 29.31
C THR A 26 16.21 35.45 29.59
N THR A 27 16.94 35.27 30.68
CA THR A 27 17.33 33.96 31.20
C THR A 27 16.07 33.24 31.68
N ARG A 28 15.57 32.29 30.87
CA ARG A 28 14.58 31.29 31.29
C ARG A 28 15.33 29.97 31.44
N VAL A 29 15.55 29.54 32.68
CA VAL A 29 15.98 28.17 32.96
C VAL A 29 14.78 27.27 32.67
N ALA A 30 14.72 26.73 31.45
CA ALA A 30 13.75 25.73 31.07
C ALA A 30 14.27 24.37 31.55
N PHE A 31 13.68 23.82 32.62
CA PHE A 31 13.75 22.38 32.87
C PHE A 31 13.00 21.68 31.74
N ARG A 32 13.73 21.29 30.70
CA ARG A 32 13.23 20.39 29.67
C ARG A 32 13.30 19.00 30.30
N ALA A 33 12.19 18.55 30.88
CA ALA A 33 12.02 17.12 31.10
C ALA A 33 12.04 16.47 29.71
N GLU A 34 13.17 15.88 29.34
CA GLU A 34 13.24 15.00 28.20
C GLU A 34 12.31 13.82 28.51
N VAL A 35 11.10 13.87 27.98
CA VAL A 35 10.27 12.68 27.88
C VAL A 35 11.02 11.76 26.93
N VAL A 36 11.84 10.87 27.52
CA VAL A 36 12.40 9.73 26.83
C VAL A 36 11.20 8.93 26.34
N ARG A 37 10.79 9.15 25.09
CA ARG A 37 9.85 8.25 24.43
C ARG A 37 10.63 6.96 24.24
N GLU A 38 10.34 5.96 25.07
CA GLU A 38 10.77 4.60 24.79
C GLU A 38 10.39 4.30 23.33
N PRO A 39 11.31 3.77 22.51
CA PRO A 39 11.01 3.49 21.12
C PRO A 39 9.87 2.50 21.09
N GLN A 40 8.69 2.99 20.68
CA GLN A 40 7.50 2.17 20.55
C GLN A 40 7.82 1.09 19.52
N GLU A 41 7.91 -0.16 19.97
CA GLU A 41 8.25 -1.26 19.08
C GLU A 41 7.22 -1.33 17.95
N SER A 42 7.72 -1.36 16.71
CA SER A 42 6.86 -1.40 15.53
C SER A 42 6.05 -2.69 15.53
N ALA A 43 4.74 -2.58 15.30
CA ALA A 43 3.89 -3.74 15.09
C ALA A 43 4.18 -4.47 13.75
N TYR A 44 5.01 -3.89 12.88
CA TYR A 44 5.37 -4.44 11.58
C TYR A 44 6.71 -5.15 11.62
N LEU A 45 6.86 -6.17 10.78
CA LEU A 45 8.11 -6.92 10.66
C LEU A 45 9.22 -6.01 10.15
N ASP A 46 10.36 -6.02 10.85
CA ASP A 46 11.51 -5.19 10.53
C ASP A 46 12.11 -5.59 9.18
N GLN A 47 12.53 -4.59 8.40
CA GLN A 47 12.98 -4.81 7.02
C GLN A 47 14.20 -5.75 6.95
N GLU A 48 15.07 -5.71 7.97
CA GLU A 48 16.26 -6.56 8.11
C GLU A 48 15.89 -8.04 8.23
N ASP A 49 14.72 -8.35 8.80
CA ASP A 49 14.24 -9.72 8.98
C ASP A 49 13.53 -10.28 7.75
N HIS A 50 13.11 -9.45 6.78
CA HIS A 50 12.30 -9.92 5.64
C HIS A 50 13.02 -11.00 4.84
N ALA A 51 14.31 -10.84 4.56
CA ALA A 51 15.05 -11.82 3.77
C ALA A 51 15.24 -13.16 4.51
N ARG A 52 15.30 -13.13 5.84
CA ARG A 52 15.52 -14.29 6.70
C ARG A 52 14.22 -15.03 6.98
N LEU A 53 13.15 -14.31 7.28
CA LEU A 53 11.89 -14.86 7.77
C LEU A 53 10.84 -15.08 6.67
N LEU A 54 10.90 -14.36 5.55
CA LEU A 54 9.92 -14.49 4.46
C LEU A 54 10.42 -15.46 3.39
N GLN A 55 10.74 -16.67 3.82
CA GLN A 55 11.15 -17.80 2.98
C GLN A 55 10.12 -18.92 3.07
N PRO A 56 9.81 -19.65 1.99
CA PRO A 56 8.96 -20.83 2.09
C PRO A 56 9.52 -21.82 3.11
N GLY A 57 8.64 -22.42 3.91
CA GLY A 57 8.99 -23.50 4.83
C GLY A 57 9.40 -24.78 4.09
N ALA A 58 9.78 -25.81 4.84
CA ALA A 58 10.10 -27.13 4.27
C ALA A 58 8.89 -27.78 3.56
N ASP A 59 7.68 -27.38 3.92
CA ASP A 59 6.41 -27.75 3.27
C ASP A 59 6.08 -26.91 2.02
N GLY A 60 6.95 -25.95 1.67
CA GLY A 60 6.74 -25.01 0.57
C GLY A 60 5.72 -23.91 0.88
N LEU A 61 5.19 -23.84 2.10
CA LEU A 61 4.16 -22.87 2.48
C LEU A 61 4.77 -21.62 3.13
N ALA A 62 4.03 -20.52 3.06
CA ALA A 62 4.47 -19.24 3.60
C ALA A 62 4.49 -19.29 5.15
N PRO A 63 5.55 -18.82 5.84
CA PRO A 63 5.62 -18.79 7.31
C PRO A 63 4.78 -17.63 7.89
N LEU A 64 3.54 -17.53 7.42
CA LEU A 64 2.61 -16.44 7.66
C LEU A 64 1.25 -17.01 8.04
N HIS A 65 0.49 -16.31 8.85
CA HIS A 65 -0.92 -16.60 9.11
C HIS A 65 -1.75 -15.32 9.10
N PHE A 66 -3.06 -15.46 8.92
CA PHE A 66 -3.98 -14.37 9.09
C PHE A 66 -4.25 -14.10 10.56
N VAL A 67 -4.32 -12.81 10.91
CA VAL A 67 -4.80 -12.33 12.22
C VAL A 67 -5.88 -11.27 12.01
N ARG A 68 -6.91 -11.29 12.86
CA ARG A 68 -7.95 -10.25 12.85
C ARG A 68 -7.48 -9.03 13.64
N ARG A 69 -7.49 -7.86 13.02
CA ARG A 69 -7.19 -6.59 13.68
C ARG A 69 -7.99 -5.46 13.06
N ASN A 70 -8.72 -4.72 13.90
CA ASN A 70 -9.51 -3.54 13.51
C ASN A 70 -10.48 -3.83 12.35
N GLY A 71 -11.18 -4.97 12.39
CA GLY A 71 -12.13 -5.36 11.35
C GLY A 71 -11.51 -5.81 10.01
N ALA A 72 -10.18 -5.96 9.94
CA ALA A 72 -9.45 -6.46 8.78
C ALA A 72 -8.67 -7.75 9.11
N LEU A 73 -8.27 -8.48 8.08
CA LEU A 73 -7.28 -9.54 8.14
C LEU A 73 -5.90 -8.97 7.78
N TRP A 74 -4.92 -9.27 8.61
CA TRP A 74 -3.52 -8.95 8.40
C TRP A 74 -2.69 -10.22 8.26
N LEU A 75 -1.60 -10.15 7.50
CA LEU A 75 -0.57 -11.18 7.51
C LEU A 75 0.36 -10.94 8.70
N ALA A 76 0.52 -11.94 9.55
CA ALA A 76 1.52 -11.96 10.63
C ALA A 76 2.55 -13.04 10.32
N GLU A 77 3.84 -12.73 10.55
CA GLU A 77 4.91 -13.71 10.49
C GLU A 77 4.85 -14.63 11.72
N ASP A 78 5.06 -15.93 11.49
CA ASP A 78 4.75 -16.98 12.46
C ASP A 78 5.55 -16.94 13.76
N THR A 79 6.82 -16.52 13.69
CA THR A 79 7.76 -16.59 14.82
C THR A 79 7.72 -15.33 15.68
N THR A 80 7.58 -14.17 15.05
CA THR A 80 7.59 -12.87 15.71
C THR A 80 6.19 -12.33 15.99
N GLY A 81 5.17 -12.82 15.27
CA GLY A 81 3.82 -12.24 15.28
C GLY A 81 3.74 -10.84 14.64
N LYS A 82 4.85 -10.32 14.11
CA LYS A 82 4.90 -8.98 13.51
C LYS A 82 4.18 -8.97 12.15
N LEU A 83 3.53 -7.85 11.87
CA LEU A 83 2.63 -7.71 10.73
C LEU A 83 3.37 -7.38 9.43
N LEU A 84 2.77 -7.79 8.31
CA LEU A 84 3.21 -7.43 6.97
C LEU A 84 2.18 -6.58 6.25
N ASN A 85 2.70 -5.63 5.47
CA ASN A 85 1.88 -4.96 4.48
C ASN A 85 1.57 -5.89 3.31
N VAL A 86 0.34 -5.79 2.80
CA VAL A 86 -0.15 -6.59 1.67
C VAL A 86 0.64 -6.39 0.37
N ASP A 87 1.35 -5.26 0.24
CA ASP A 87 2.20 -4.92 -0.91
C ASP A 87 3.68 -5.26 -0.67
N ASN A 88 4.02 -6.00 0.39
CA ASN A 88 5.40 -6.44 0.61
C ASN A 88 5.90 -7.31 -0.55
N ARG A 89 7.02 -6.93 -1.15
CA ARG A 89 7.61 -7.57 -2.34
C ARG A 89 7.95 -9.05 -2.16
N TYR A 90 8.21 -9.52 -0.94
CA TYR A 90 8.55 -10.91 -0.66
C TYR A 90 7.34 -11.84 -0.78
N LEU A 91 6.12 -11.33 -0.63
CA LEU A 91 4.89 -12.14 -0.72
C LEU A 91 4.78 -12.88 -2.05
N ARG A 92 5.22 -12.26 -3.16
CA ARG A 92 5.20 -12.89 -4.49
C ARG A 92 6.04 -14.17 -4.55
N ARG A 93 7.17 -14.22 -3.84
CA ARG A 93 8.04 -15.40 -3.78
C ARG A 93 7.40 -16.53 -2.97
N LEU A 94 6.45 -16.18 -2.11
CA LEU A 94 5.65 -17.11 -1.32
C LEU A 94 4.34 -17.51 -2.02
N GLY A 95 4.18 -17.17 -3.31
CA GLY A 95 2.95 -17.44 -4.06
C GLY A 95 1.76 -16.55 -3.67
N ILE A 96 2.00 -15.46 -2.94
CA ILE A 96 0.97 -14.56 -2.42
C ILE A 96 0.97 -13.25 -3.23
N TRP A 97 -0.17 -12.95 -3.86
CA TRP A 97 -0.38 -11.77 -4.71
C TRP A 97 -1.29 -10.77 -4.01
N GLY A 98 -0.70 -10.00 -3.11
CA GLY A 98 -1.40 -8.96 -2.34
C GLY A 98 -1.41 -7.60 -3.03
N VAL A 99 -2.53 -6.87 -2.93
CA VAL A 99 -2.69 -5.53 -3.49
C VAL A 99 -3.60 -4.64 -2.65
N LYS A 100 -3.32 -3.33 -2.67
CA LYS A 100 -4.30 -2.28 -2.34
C LYS A 100 -5.10 -1.98 -3.61
N VAL A 101 -6.41 -2.25 -3.59
CA VAL A 101 -7.29 -2.16 -4.78
C VAL A 101 -7.24 -0.75 -5.37
N ARG A 102 -7.10 -0.65 -6.70
CA ARG A 102 -7.04 0.62 -7.43
C ARG A 102 -8.38 0.93 -8.11
N GLY A 103 -8.65 2.20 -8.36
CA GLY A 103 -9.92 2.64 -8.96
C GLY A 103 -11.07 2.83 -7.97
N ARG A 104 -10.80 2.87 -6.65
CA ARG A 104 -11.86 2.98 -5.62
C ARG A 104 -12.81 4.17 -5.79
N THR A 105 -12.34 5.29 -6.31
CA THR A 105 -13.17 6.48 -6.55
C THR A 105 -14.20 6.26 -7.66
N LEU A 106 -13.94 5.30 -8.55
CA LEU A 106 -14.82 4.95 -9.67
C LEU A 106 -15.78 3.80 -9.30
N TYR A 107 -15.33 2.86 -8.47
CA TYR A 107 -16.03 1.58 -8.26
C TYR A 107 -16.49 1.32 -6.82
N GLY A 108 -16.31 2.27 -5.91
CA GLY A 108 -16.82 2.19 -4.52
C GLY A 108 -16.05 1.26 -3.58
N GLY A 109 -15.22 0.33 -4.11
CA GLY A 109 -14.42 -0.59 -3.30
C GLY A 109 -15.21 -1.76 -2.71
N ALA A 110 -14.63 -2.46 -1.74
CA ALA A 110 -15.25 -3.62 -1.10
C ALA A 110 -16.02 -3.22 0.17
N GLN A 111 -17.23 -3.76 0.35
CA GLN A 111 -18.06 -3.50 1.54
C GLN A 111 -17.90 -4.54 2.65
N ARG A 112 -17.41 -5.74 2.31
CA ARG A 112 -17.21 -6.85 3.25
C ARG A 112 -15.92 -7.60 2.97
N LEU A 113 -15.38 -8.23 4.01
CA LEU A 113 -14.33 -9.24 3.86
C LEU A 113 -14.93 -10.51 3.24
N GLY A 114 -14.10 -11.29 2.56
CA GLY A 114 -14.53 -12.57 1.99
C GLY A 114 -14.03 -12.79 0.56
N PRO A 115 -14.59 -13.78 -0.15
CA PRO A 115 -14.17 -14.14 -1.49
C PRO A 115 -14.25 -12.98 -2.47
N ALA A 116 -13.35 -12.98 -3.45
CA ALA A 116 -13.36 -12.10 -4.61
C ALA A 116 -13.02 -12.91 -5.87
N ASP A 117 -13.50 -12.44 -7.01
CA ASP A 117 -13.19 -13.01 -8.32
C ASP A 117 -12.14 -12.15 -9.03
N LEU A 118 -11.25 -12.79 -9.78
CA LEU A 118 -10.24 -12.13 -10.60
C LEU A 118 -10.60 -12.31 -12.07
N ILE A 119 -10.87 -11.21 -12.76
CA ILE A 119 -11.31 -11.23 -14.15
C ILE A 119 -10.22 -10.64 -15.03
N ARG A 120 -9.76 -11.43 -16.00
CA ARG A 120 -8.80 -10.98 -17.01
C ARG A 120 -9.49 -10.10 -18.05
N GLU A 121 -8.84 -8.99 -18.39
CA GLU A 121 -9.25 -8.10 -19.48
C GLU A 121 -8.09 -7.91 -20.48
N PRO A 122 -7.78 -8.92 -21.32
CA PRO A 122 -6.66 -8.83 -22.27
C PRO A 122 -6.81 -7.73 -23.31
N ASP A 123 -8.05 -7.37 -23.67
CA ASP A 123 -8.37 -6.32 -24.65
C ASP A 123 -8.57 -4.94 -23.99
N ASN A 124 -8.20 -4.77 -22.71
CA ASN A 124 -8.33 -3.49 -22.03
C ASN A 124 -7.45 -2.43 -22.75
N PRO A 125 -8.03 -1.29 -23.19
CA PRO A 125 -7.33 -0.30 -24.03
C PRO A 125 -6.17 0.41 -23.31
N HIS A 126 -6.05 0.27 -21.99
CA HIS A 126 -5.04 0.93 -21.16
C HIS A 126 -3.94 0.01 -20.64
N ASP A 127 -4.21 -1.30 -20.56
CA ASP A 127 -3.29 -2.32 -20.04
C ASP A 127 -3.78 -3.74 -20.38
N ALA A 128 -3.13 -4.41 -21.35
CA ALA A 128 -3.47 -5.79 -21.71
C ALA A 128 -3.28 -6.82 -20.57
N ASN A 129 -2.55 -6.45 -19.50
CA ASN A 129 -2.42 -7.27 -18.31
C ASN A 129 -3.49 -6.99 -17.26
N ALA A 130 -4.48 -6.13 -17.55
CA ALA A 130 -5.48 -5.73 -16.58
C ALA A 130 -6.18 -6.94 -15.93
N VAL A 131 -6.26 -6.89 -14.60
CA VAL A 131 -7.00 -7.84 -13.77
C VAL A 131 -7.99 -7.06 -12.93
N ALA A 132 -9.26 -7.13 -13.31
CA ALA A 132 -10.38 -6.60 -12.56
C ALA A 132 -10.66 -7.50 -11.34
N ILE A 133 -11.13 -6.87 -10.28
CA ILE A 133 -11.48 -7.53 -9.02
C ILE A 133 -12.96 -7.36 -8.81
N HIS A 134 -13.68 -8.47 -8.68
CA HIS A 134 -15.12 -8.48 -8.46
C HIS A 134 -15.45 -9.06 -7.09
N VAL A 135 -16.51 -8.55 -6.46
CA VAL A 135 -17.12 -9.09 -5.25
C VAL A 135 -18.62 -9.18 -5.50
N GLU A 136 -19.20 -10.37 -5.36
CA GLU A 136 -20.63 -10.61 -5.61
C GLU A 136 -21.06 -10.11 -7.01
N GLY A 137 -20.24 -10.39 -8.02
CA GLY A 137 -20.46 -9.96 -9.41
C GLY A 137 -20.23 -8.48 -9.69
N ARG A 138 -19.92 -7.65 -8.68
CA ARG A 138 -19.65 -6.21 -8.85
C ARG A 138 -18.16 -5.93 -8.87
N MET A 139 -17.69 -5.20 -9.88
CA MET A 139 -16.31 -4.75 -9.92
C MET A 139 -16.04 -3.74 -8.80
N ILE A 140 -14.99 -3.98 -8.02
CA ILE A 140 -14.56 -3.09 -6.92
C ILE A 140 -13.26 -2.34 -7.25
N GLY A 141 -12.62 -2.69 -8.36
CA GLY A 141 -11.41 -2.06 -8.85
C GLY A 141 -10.46 -3.04 -9.55
N TYR A 142 -9.19 -2.67 -9.63
CA TYR A 142 -8.16 -3.41 -10.35
C TYR A 142 -6.95 -3.71 -9.46
N TYR A 143 -6.20 -4.76 -9.82
CA TYR A 143 -4.79 -4.87 -9.44
C TYR A 143 -3.99 -3.69 -10.00
N ASN A 144 -2.89 -3.31 -9.33
CA ASN A 144 -2.04 -2.23 -9.85
C ASN A 144 -1.21 -2.71 -11.07
N LYS A 145 -0.80 -1.76 -11.93
CA LYS A 145 -0.02 -2.07 -13.15
C LYS A 145 1.30 -2.79 -12.89
N GLY A 146 1.90 -2.63 -11.71
CA GLY A 146 3.15 -3.32 -11.36
C GLY A 146 2.97 -4.80 -11.01
N MET A 147 1.82 -5.17 -10.46
CA MET A 147 1.48 -6.55 -10.09
C MET A 147 0.77 -7.30 -11.22
N ALA A 148 0.02 -6.56 -12.03
CA ALA A 148 -0.87 -7.12 -13.04
C ALA A 148 -0.18 -8.08 -14.03
N PRO A 149 1.02 -7.80 -14.61
CA PRO A 149 1.64 -8.72 -15.57
C PRO A 149 1.95 -10.11 -15.00
N GLY A 150 2.41 -10.15 -13.75
CA GLY A 150 2.74 -11.41 -13.10
C GLY A 150 1.48 -12.21 -12.75
N LEU A 151 0.44 -11.55 -12.27
CA LEU A 151 -0.83 -12.19 -11.95
C LEU A 151 -1.57 -12.64 -13.22
N ALA A 152 -1.58 -11.79 -14.25
CA ALA A 152 -2.16 -12.08 -15.55
C ALA A 152 -1.57 -13.36 -16.16
N LYS A 153 -0.24 -13.48 -16.14
CA LYS A 153 0.43 -14.70 -16.61
C LYS A 153 -0.05 -15.98 -15.89
N LEU A 154 -0.27 -15.92 -14.57
CA LEU A 154 -0.75 -17.07 -13.82
C LEU A 154 -2.20 -17.41 -14.18
N LEU A 155 -3.06 -16.40 -14.26
CA LEU A 155 -4.47 -16.58 -14.65
C LEU A 155 -4.59 -17.12 -16.08
N ASP A 156 -3.82 -16.57 -17.01
CA ASP A 156 -3.80 -17.00 -18.42
C ASP A 156 -3.24 -18.42 -18.59
N ALA A 157 -2.39 -18.87 -17.66
CA ALA A 157 -1.90 -20.25 -17.58
C ALA A 157 -2.91 -21.22 -16.93
N GLY A 158 -4.04 -20.73 -16.43
CA GLY A 158 -5.04 -21.54 -15.74
C GLY A 158 -4.65 -21.95 -14.33
N GLU A 159 -3.74 -21.23 -13.68
CA GLU A 159 -3.38 -21.49 -12.29
C GLU A 159 -4.61 -21.34 -11.39
N PRO A 160 -4.87 -22.29 -10.48
CA PRO A 160 -6.05 -22.27 -9.62
C PRO A 160 -5.83 -21.25 -8.50
N LEU A 161 -5.96 -19.97 -8.79
CA LEU A 161 -5.86 -18.91 -7.80
C LEU A 161 -7.24 -18.57 -7.23
N GLU A 162 -7.32 -18.50 -5.91
CA GLU A 162 -8.45 -17.91 -5.20
C GLU A 162 -8.08 -16.52 -4.70
N ALA A 163 -9.05 -15.60 -4.64
CA ALA A 163 -8.84 -14.26 -4.08
C ALA A 163 -9.77 -13.98 -2.89
N VAL A 164 -9.27 -13.18 -1.95
CA VAL A 164 -9.98 -12.79 -0.73
C VAL A 164 -9.77 -11.30 -0.43
N VAL A 165 -10.85 -10.58 -0.15
CA VAL A 165 -10.83 -9.25 0.45
C VAL A 165 -10.42 -9.38 1.92
N ILE A 166 -9.28 -8.79 2.25
CA ILE A 166 -8.70 -8.81 3.60
C ILE A 166 -8.86 -7.48 4.35
N SER A 167 -9.25 -6.40 3.67
CA SER A 167 -9.57 -5.10 4.25
C SER A 167 -10.57 -4.41 3.36
N THR A 168 -11.54 -3.68 3.93
CA THR A 168 -12.55 -2.92 3.17
C THR A 168 -12.19 -1.45 3.00
N ASP A 169 -11.52 -0.84 3.99
CA ASP A 169 -11.06 0.55 3.90
C ASP A 169 -9.60 0.76 4.40
N PRO A 170 -8.64 1.07 3.51
CA PRO A 170 -8.77 0.90 2.07
C PRO A 170 -8.97 -0.58 1.70
N ALA A 171 -9.65 -0.83 0.58
CA ALA A 171 -9.85 -2.18 0.07
C ALA A 171 -8.49 -2.84 -0.25
N LYS A 172 -8.27 -4.05 0.29
CA LYS A 172 -7.09 -4.87 0.04
C LYS A 172 -7.53 -6.28 -0.32
N VAL A 173 -6.90 -6.85 -1.35
CA VAL A 173 -7.15 -8.20 -1.82
C VAL A 173 -5.84 -8.98 -1.85
N LEU A 174 -5.96 -10.27 -1.54
CA LEU A 174 -4.88 -11.23 -1.63
C LEU A 174 -5.35 -12.37 -2.52
N ALA A 175 -4.51 -12.78 -3.48
CA ALA A 175 -4.72 -13.97 -4.28
C ALA A 175 -3.58 -14.98 -4.08
N ALA A 176 -3.91 -16.26 -3.97
CA ALA A 176 -2.95 -17.35 -3.83
C ALA A 176 -3.62 -18.68 -4.21
N ARG A 177 -2.83 -19.76 -4.31
CA ARG A 177 -3.39 -21.11 -4.48
C ARG A 177 -4.22 -21.51 -3.24
N PRO A 178 -5.27 -22.34 -3.37
CA PRO A 178 -6.15 -22.74 -2.27
C PRO A 178 -5.41 -23.26 -1.04
N GLU A 179 -4.37 -24.08 -1.22
CA GLU A 179 -3.57 -24.62 -0.12
C GLU A 179 -2.82 -23.53 0.65
N VAL A 180 -2.37 -22.47 -0.03
CA VAL A 180 -1.73 -21.32 0.62
C VAL A 180 -2.78 -20.54 1.41
N LEU A 181 -3.95 -20.27 0.85
CA LEU A 181 -5.00 -19.58 1.59
C LEU A 181 -5.51 -20.39 2.79
N ALA A 182 -5.68 -21.70 2.64
CA ALA A 182 -6.04 -22.61 3.71
C ALA A 182 -4.98 -22.59 4.81
N HIS A 183 -3.70 -22.64 4.43
CA HIS A 183 -2.59 -22.47 5.35
C HIS A 183 -2.70 -21.14 6.09
N LEU A 184 -2.81 -20.01 5.39
CA LEU A 184 -2.94 -18.68 6.02
C LEU A 184 -4.10 -18.62 7.04
N ARG A 185 -5.20 -19.35 6.81
CA ARG A 185 -6.37 -19.39 7.70
C ARG A 185 -6.23 -20.31 8.91
N ARG A 186 -5.16 -21.12 9.02
CA ARG A 186 -4.98 -22.16 10.07
C ARG A 186 -5.05 -21.68 11.52
N ARG A 187 -4.96 -20.36 11.77
CA ARG A 187 -4.99 -19.72 13.10
C ARG A 187 -6.12 -18.69 13.27
N LEU A 188 -7.10 -18.66 12.37
CA LEU A 188 -8.23 -17.73 12.41
C LEU A 188 -9.37 -18.17 13.33
#